data_AF-A0A9D8PZJ1-F1
#
_entry.id   AF-A0A9D8PZJ1-F1
#
_cell.length_a   1.000
_cell.length_b   1.000
_cell.length_c   1.000
_cell.angle_alpha   90.00
_cell.angle_beta   90.00
_cell.angle_gamma   90.00
#
_symmetry.space_group_name_H-M   'P 1'
#
loop_
_entity.id
_entity.type
_entity.pdbx_description
1 polymer ?
#
loop_
_entity_poly.entity_id
_entity_poly.type
_entity_poly.pdbx_seq_one_letter_code
_entity_poly.pdbx_strand_id
1 'polypeptide(L)' 'KKQGAEVRVTLKDGRTLSRRLADVIPADIPLIRRRFDEAASETIGAARARELAEAVDGLDRSGDVGAIMRLTRTAARA' A
#
# COMPACT_ATOMS: atom_id res chain seq x y z
N LYS A 1 -15.60 4.51 -14.40
CA LYS A 1 -14.61 3.77 -15.24
C LYS A 1 -14.32 2.45 -14.55
N LYS A 2 -14.44 1.30 -15.23
CA LYS A 2 -14.03 0.01 -14.68
C LYS A 2 -12.52 -0.13 -14.81
N GLN A 3 -11.82 -0.52 -13.75
CA GLN A 3 -10.36 -0.59 -13.64
C GLN A 3 -9.83 -2.03 -13.77
N GLY A 4 -10.47 -2.87 -14.58
CA GLY A 4 -10.00 -4.24 -14.85
C GLY A 4 -8.88 -4.30 -15.90
N ALA A 5 -8.24 -5.47 -16.02
CA ALA A 5 -7.18 -5.73 -17.00
C ALA A 5 -7.25 -7.16 -17.56
N GLU A 6 -6.75 -7.36 -18.77
CA GLU A 6 -6.55 -8.70 -19.35
C GLU A 6 -5.11 -8.85 -19.83
N VAL A 7 -4.50 -9.98 -19.50
CA VAL A 7 -3.20 -10.41 -20.01
C VAL A 7 -3.42 -11.60 -20.92
N ARG A 8 -2.94 -11.49 -22.16
CA ARG A 8 -2.91 -12.58 -23.14
C ARG A 8 -1.48 -12.91 -23.52
N VAL A 9 -1.16 -14.20 -23.56
CA VAL A 9 0.16 -14.71 -23.95
C VAL A 9 -0.03 -15.72 -25.07
N THR A 10 0.56 -15.45 -26.23
CA THR A 10 0.61 -16.39 -27.35
C THR A 10 1.90 -17.19 -27.29
N LEU A 11 1.79 -18.51 -27.26
CA LEU A 11 2.90 -19.44 -27.23
C LEU A 11 3.41 -19.73 -28.64
N LYS A 12 4.62 -20.28 -28.75
CA LYS A 12 5.25 -20.62 -30.04
C LYS A 12 4.46 -21.67 -30.83
N ASP A 13 3.66 -22.50 -30.15
CA ASP A 13 2.77 -23.51 -30.76
C ASP A 13 1.41 -22.92 -31.20
N GLY A 14 1.25 -21.60 -31.13
CA GLY A 14 0.04 -20.89 -31.53
C GLY A 14 -1.06 -20.87 -30.46
N ARG A 15 -0.93 -21.59 -29.33
CA ARG A 15 -1.92 -21.53 -28.25
C ARG A 15 -1.89 -20.17 -27.56
N THR A 16 -3.06 -19.68 -27.15
CA THR A 16 -3.19 -18.45 -26.36
C THR A 16 -3.67 -18.76 -24.95
N LEU A 17 -2.94 -18.26 -23.96
CA LEU A 17 -3.37 -18.22 -22.56
C LEU A 17 -3.93 -16.83 -22.28
N SER A 18 -5.11 -16.76 -21.67
CA SER A 18 -5.68 -15.48 -21.21
C SER A 18 -6.01 -15.53 -19.73
N ARG A 19 -5.70 -14.44 -19.03
CA ARG A 19 -6.16 -14.19 -17.66
C ARG A 19 -6.71 -12.77 -17.59
N ARG A 20 -7.89 -12.66 -16.99
CA ARG A 20 -8.61 -11.40 -16.82
C ARG A 20 -8.84 -11.12 -15.35
N LEU A 21 -8.51 -9.90 -14.94
CA LEU A 21 -9.01 -9.30 -13.72
C LEU A 21 -10.25 -8.46 -14.07
N ALA A 22 -11.37 -8.76 -13.42
CA ALA A 22 -12.57 -7.94 -13.51
C ALA A 22 -12.31 -6.55 -12.90
N ASP A 23 -13.36 -5.74 -12.77
CA ASP A 23 -13.23 -4.44 -12.11
C ASP A 23 -12.55 -4.58 -10.75
N VAL A 24 -11.63 -3.66 -10.44
CA VAL A 24 -10.89 -3.71 -9.18
C VAL A 24 -11.88 -3.43 -8.05
N ILE A 25 -11.98 -4.38 -7.12
CA ILE A 25 -12.76 -4.19 -5.89
C ILE A 25 -11.91 -3.31 -4.98
N PRO A 26 -12.40 -2.13 -4.55
CA PRO A 26 -11.71 -1.29 -3.60
C PRO A 26 -11.40 -2.07 -2.32
N ALA A 27 -10.19 -1.89 -1.78
CA ALA A 27 -9.85 -2.47 -0.49
C ALA A 27 -10.75 -1.88 0.60
N ASP A 28 -11.21 -2.73 1.51
CA ASP A 28 -11.92 -2.26 2.70
C ASP A 28 -10.94 -1.63 3.70
N ILE A 29 -11.47 -0.91 4.68
CA ILE A 29 -10.67 -0.24 5.71
C ILE A 29 -9.74 -1.23 6.44
N PRO A 30 -10.19 -2.43 6.87
CA PRO A 30 -9.31 -3.43 7.47
C PRO A 30 -8.12 -3.82 6.58
N LEU A 31 -8.34 -4.08 5.29
CA LEU A 31 -7.28 -4.44 4.36
C LEU A 31 -6.31 -3.28 4.12
N ILE A 32 -6.82 -2.05 4.05
CA ILE A 32 -5.97 -0.85 3.94
C ILE A 32 -5.08 -0.72 5.17
N ARG A 33 -5.62 -0.87 6.38
CA ARG A 33 -4.87 -0.79 7.65
C ARG A 33 -3.80 -1.86 7.74
N ARG A 34 -4.13 -3.09 7.38
CA ARG A 34 -3.19 -4.20 7.37
C ARG A 34 -2.02 -3.94 6.41
N ARG A 35 -2.31 -3.52 5.17
CA ARG A 35 -1.26 -3.21 4.18
C ARG A 35 -0.37 -2.06 4.61
N PHE A 36 -0.96 -1.06 5.27
CA PHE A 36 -0.21 0.04 5.86
C PHE A 36 0.74 -0.47 6.95
N ASP A 37 0.24 -1.26 7.90
CA ASP A 37 1.03 -1.79 9.02
C ASP A 37 2.17 -2.70 8.53
N GLU A 38 1.89 -3.60 7.58
CA GLU A 38 2.90 -4.48 6.97
C GLU A 38 4.04 -3.66 6.32
N ALA A 39 3.69 -2.70 5.44
CA ALA A 39 4.68 -1.90 4.71
C ALA A 39 5.47 -0.93 5.63
N ALA A 40 4.78 -0.28 6.57
CA ALA A 40 5.42 0.65 7.50
C ALA A 40 6.32 -0.10 8.49
N SER A 41 5.86 -1.23 9.03
CA SER A 41 6.65 -2.03 9.97
C SER A 41 7.93 -2.56 9.34
N GLU A 42 7.87 -3.01 8.07
CA GLU A 42 9.06 -3.44 7.32
C GLU A 42 10.07 -2.31 7.14
N THR A 43 9.59 -1.07 6.96
CA THR A 43 10.44 0.07 6.58
C THR A 43 11.01 0.84 7.77
N ILE A 44 10.18 1.10 8.80
CA ILE A 44 10.51 1.98 9.93
C ILE A 44 10.42 1.28 11.29
N GLY A 45 10.06 -0.01 11.32
CA GLY A 45 9.86 -0.79 12.53
C GLY A 45 8.46 -0.65 13.13
N ALA A 46 7.99 -1.71 13.78
CA ALA A 46 6.59 -1.84 14.23
C ALA A 46 6.14 -0.75 15.22
N ALA A 47 7.02 -0.30 16.12
CA ALA A 47 6.67 0.74 17.08
C ALA A 47 6.37 2.07 16.37
N ARG A 48 7.26 2.50 15.48
CA ARG A 48 7.10 3.74 14.71
C ARG A 48 5.97 3.63 13.69
N ALA A 49 5.72 2.44 13.14
CA ALA A 49 4.57 2.18 12.28
C ALA A 49 3.24 2.42 13.00
N ARG A 50 3.12 2.00 14.27
CA ARG A 50 1.95 2.27 15.10
C ARG A 50 1.79 3.76 15.40
N GLU A 51 2.87 4.44 15.81
CA GLU A 51 2.85 5.90 16.03
C GLU A 51 2.46 6.67 14.77
N LEU A 52 2.93 6.22 13.60
CA LEU A 52 2.57 6.80 12.31
C LEU A 52 1.08 6.57 11.99
N ALA A 53 0.53 5.39 12.26
CA ALA A 53 -0.90 5.12 12.07
C ALA A 53 -1.76 6.07 12.92
N GLU A 54 -1.40 6.25 14.19
CA GLU A 54 -2.11 7.16 15.11
C GLU A 54 -2.00 8.62 14.66
N ALA A 55 -0.82 9.05 14.18
CA ALA A 55 -0.61 10.40 13.67
C ALA A 55 -1.44 10.66 12.39
N VAL A 56 -1.57 9.67 11.50
CA VAL A 56 -2.42 9.76 10.31
C VAL A 56 -3.90 9.81 10.70
N ASP A 57 -4.34 9.02 11.67
CA ASP A 57 -5.73 9.01 12.14
C ASP A 57 -6.14 10.30 12.86
N GLY A 58 -5.16 10.97 13.46
CA GLY A 58 -5.32 12.26 14.11
C GLY A 58 -5.05 13.47 13.21
N LEU A 59 -4.76 13.29 11.92
CA LEU A 59 -4.19 14.35 11.07
C LEU A 59 -5.07 15.61 11.01
N ASP A 60 -6.39 15.46 10.90
CA ASP A 60 -7.34 16.57 10.85
C ASP A 60 -7.32 17.45 12.12
N ARG A 61 -6.74 16.94 13.20
CA ARG A 61 -6.60 17.62 14.50
C ARG A 61 -5.15 17.98 14.82
N SER A 62 -4.21 17.71 13.91
CA SER A 62 -2.79 17.95 14.14
C SER A 62 -2.41 19.40 13.83
N GLY A 63 -1.68 20.03 14.74
CA GLY A 63 -1.02 21.32 14.52
C GLY A 63 0.40 21.20 13.94
N ASP A 64 0.94 19.98 13.82
CA ASP A 64 2.30 19.73 13.34
C ASP A 64 2.34 18.54 12.36
N VAL A 65 2.23 18.84 11.07
CA VAL A 65 2.40 17.84 10.00
C VAL A 65 3.85 17.32 9.91
N GLY A 66 4.82 18.07 10.42
CA GLY A 66 6.22 17.69 10.43
C GLY A 66 6.50 16.46 11.31
N ALA A 67 5.63 16.16 12.27
CA ALA A 67 5.70 14.94 13.07
C ALA A 67 5.63 13.67 12.20
N ILE A 68 4.75 13.64 11.19
CA ILE A 68 4.63 12.52 10.25
C ILE A 68 5.95 12.31 9.48
N MET A 69 6.59 13.39 9.03
CA MET A 69 7.87 13.32 8.30
C MET A 69 9.01 12.78 9.16
N ARG A 70 8.98 13.03 10.48
CA ARG A 70 9.97 12.45 11.41
C ARG A 70 9.73 10.96 11.61
N LEU A 71 8.46 10.53 11.69
CA LEU A 71 8.09 9.12 11.84
C LEU A 71 8.43 8.29 10.59
N THR A 72 8.40 8.85 9.40
CA THR A 72 8.74 8.15 8.14
C THR A 72 10.23 8.12 7.82
N ARG A 73 11.07 8.81 8.59
CA ARG A 73 12.51 8.87 8.33
C ARG A 73 13.16 7.49 8.48
N THR A 74 13.74 7.00 7.39
CA THR A 74 14.57 5.80 7.38
C THR A 74 16.03 6.15 7.66
N ALA A 75 16.81 5.19 8.15
CA ALA A 75 18.26 5.32 8.09
C ALA A 75 18.68 5.34 6.61
N ALA A 76 19.68 6.14 6.27
CA ALA A 76 20.28 6.07 4.94
C ALA A 76 20.72 4.62 4.68
N ARG A 77 20.31 4.04 3.54
CA ARG A 77 20.85 2.74 3.10
C ARG A 77 22.37 2.89 2.99
N ALA A 78 23.10 2.05 3.72
CA ALA A 78 24.55 1.87 3.55
C ALA A 78 24.85 1.23 2.19
#